data_AF-A0A2W5VD24-F1
#
_entry.id   AF-A0A2W5VD24-F1
#
_cell.length_a   1.000
_cell.length_b   1.000
_cell.length_c   1.000
_cell.angle_alpha   90.00
_cell.angle_beta   90.00
_cell.angle_gamma   90.00
#
_symmetry.space_group_name_H-M   'P 1'
#
loop_
_entity.id
_entity.type
_entity.pdbx_description
1 polymer ?
#
loop_
_entity_poly.entity_id
_entity_poly.type
_entity_poly.pdbx_seq_one_letter_code
_entity_poly.pdbx_strand_id
1 'polypeptide(L)' 'MSTQKSIGSATLRPDGVLELMLRAEGPGGMVGDSVVTYAPDDVNYKKVFDHLGGIKIGEVKPVPPFD' A
#
# COMPACT_ATOMS: atom_id res chain seq x y z
N MET A 1 1.42 -14.25 -19.11
CA MET A 1 0.69 -13.26 -18.30
C MET A 1 1.50 -13.04 -17.04
N SER A 2 2.11 -11.87 -16.86
CA SER A 2 2.92 -11.58 -15.66
C SER A 2 1.97 -11.21 -14.53
N THR A 3 1.71 -12.13 -13.60
CA THR A 3 1.09 -11.82 -12.32
C THR A 3 2.10 -11.03 -11.50
N GLN A 4 2.10 -9.69 -11.61
CA GLN A 4 2.90 -8.86 -10.71
C GLN A 4 2.48 -9.20 -9.28
N LYS A 5 3.43 -9.73 -8.50
CA LYS A 5 3.20 -10.01 -7.09
C LYS A 5 3.03 -8.68 -6.37
N SER A 6 2.09 -8.65 -5.42
CA SER A 6 1.90 -7.52 -4.51
C SER A 6 3.22 -7.09 -3.86
N ILE A 7 3.42 -5.79 -3.66
CA ILE A 7 4.57 -5.24 -2.90
C ILE A 7 4.24 -5.04 -1.41
N GLY A 8 3.07 -5.48 -0.96
CA GLY A 8 2.65 -5.28 0.42
C GLY A 8 1.16 -5.48 0.67
N SER A 9 0.68 -4.90 1.77
CA SER A 9 -0.73 -4.85 2.13
C SER A 9 -1.14 -3.44 2.56
N ALA A 10 -2.33 -3.01 2.15
CA ALA A 10 -2.96 -1.78 2.60
C ALA A 10 -4.14 -2.09 3.50
N THR A 11 -4.36 -1.26 4.51
CA THR A 11 -5.55 -1.23 5.36
C THR A 11 -6.08 0.18 5.46
N LEU A 12 -7.39 0.36 5.31
CA LEU A 12 -8.04 1.62 5.68
C LEU A 12 -8.49 1.53 7.13
N ARG A 13 -7.81 2.26 8.01
CA ARG A 13 -8.08 2.27 9.45
C ARG A 13 -9.42 2.97 9.77
N PRO A 14 -10.01 2.73 10.95
CA PRO A 14 -11.26 3.39 11.37
C PRO A 14 -11.20 4.91 11.47
N ASP A 15 -10.01 5.47 11.68
CA ASP A 15 -9.75 6.92 11.69
C ASP A 15 -9.61 7.52 10.28
N GLY A 16 -9.78 6.70 9.23
CA GLY A 16 -9.66 7.11 7.84
C GLY A 16 -8.22 7.14 7.32
N VAL A 17 -7.22 6.74 8.12
CA VAL A 17 -5.83 6.66 7.66
C VAL A 17 -5.63 5.42 6.78
N LEU A 18 -5.01 5.60 5.62
CA LEU A 18 -4.49 4.47 4.83
C LEU A 18 -3.14 4.08 5.38
N GLU A 19 -3.01 2.84 5.86
CA GLU A 19 -1.76 2.26 6.33
C GLU A 19 -1.30 1.18 5.36
N LEU A 20 -0.08 1.33 4.83
CA LEU A 20 0.54 0.42 3.89
C LEU A 20 1.74 -0.24 4.56
N MET A 21 1.73 -1.56 4.67
CA MET A 21 2.92 -2.36 4.98
C MET A 21 3.54 -2.83 3.67
N LEU A 22 4.73 -2.34 3.35
CA LEU A 22 5.43 -2.59 2.09
C LEU A 22 6.68 -3.42 2.35
N ARG A 23 7.03 -4.26 1.38
CA ARG A 23 8.27 -5.03 1.34
C ARG A 23 8.96 -4.84 0.00
N ALA A 24 10.22 -4.43 0.05
CA ALA A 24 11.09 -4.30 -1.10
C ALA A 24 12.20 -5.37 -1.04
N GLU A 25 12.53 -5.93 -2.20
CA GLU A 25 13.62 -6.89 -2.35
C GLU A 25 14.63 -6.34 -3.36
N GLY A 26 15.92 -6.44 -3.06
CA GLY A 26 17.02 -5.86 -3.85
C GLY A 26 18.18 -6.83 -4.07
N PRO A 27 19.20 -6.43 -4.86
CA PRO A 27 20.35 -7.26 -5.17
C PRO A 27 21.06 -7.80 -3.93
N GLY A 28 21.61 -9.02 -4.04
CA GLY A 28 22.35 -9.64 -2.93
C GLY A 28 21.48 -10.11 -1.75
N GLY A 29 20.17 -10.27 -1.95
CA GLY A 29 19.25 -10.70 -0.89
C GLY A 29 18.82 -9.58 0.06
N MET A 30 18.94 -8.32 -0.38
CA MET A 30 18.48 -7.17 0.39
C MET A 30 16.96 -7.23 0.54
N VAL A 31 16.48 -7.06 1.77
CA VAL A 31 15.05 -6.96 2.09
C VAL A 31 14.85 -5.72 2.94
N GLY A 32 13.86 -4.90 2.59
CA GLY A 32 13.44 -3.75 3.36
C GLY A 32 11.94 -3.78 3.59
N ASP A 33 11.52 -3.65 4.85
CA ASP A 33 10.12 -3.49 5.22
C ASP A 33 9.86 -2.01 5.59
N SER A 34 8.69 -1.49 5.23
CA SER A 34 8.28 -0.12 5.54
C SER A 34 6.81 -0.06 5.90
N VAL A 35 6.47 0.80 6.86
CA VAL A 35 5.09 1.20 7.13
C VAL A 35 4.93 2.64 6.67
N VAL A 36 4.01 2.87 5.74
CA VAL A 36 3.68 4.19 5.21
C VAL A 36 2.24 4.50 5.56
N THR A 37 1.97 5.70 6.05
CA THR A 37 0.62 6.15 6.37
C THR A 37 0.27 7.39 5.59
N TYR A 38 -0.98 7.46 5.13
CA TYR A 38 -1.57 8.65 4.51
C TYR A 38 -2.83 9.00 5.28
N ALA A 39 -2.83 10.17 5.92
CA ALA A 39 -4.02 10.72 6.55
C ALA A 39 -5.01 11.24 5.48
N PRO A 40 -6.32 11.36 5.78
CA PRO A 40 -7.32 11.82 4.81
C PRO A 40 -7.01 13.16 4.13
N ASP A 41 -6.23 14.02 4.78
CA ASP A 41 -5.80 15.34 4.32
C ASP A 41 -4.42 15.33 3.62
N ASP A 42 -3.73 14.19 3.54
CA ASP A 42 -2.48 14.06 2.81
C ASP A 42 -2.72 14.23 1.30
N VAL A 43 -1.87 15.05 0.65
CA VAL A 43 -1.95 15.34 -0.78
C VAL A 43 -1.88 14.09 -1.66
N ASN A 44 -1.27 13.01 -1.18
CA ASN A 44 -1.14 11.74 -1.87
C ASN A 44 -2.26 10.75 -1.53
N TYR A 45 -3.09 11.01 -0.52
CA TYR A 45 -4.11 10.07 -0.05
C TYR A 45 -4.98 9.57 -1.18
N LYS A 46 -5.55 10.50 -1.96
CA LYS A 46 -6.45 10.13 -3.07
C LYS A 46 -5.73 9.31 -4.14
N LYS A 47 -4.50 9.68 -4.49
CA LYS A 47 -3.69 8.95 -5.48
C LYS A 47 -3.47 7.50 -5.04
N VAL A 48 -3.13 7.31 -3.77
CA VAL A 48 -2.90 5.97 -3.20
C VAL A 48 -4.22 5.20 -3.09
N PHE A 49 -5.30 5.83 -2.65
CA PHE A 49 -6.63 5.21 -2.59
C PHE A 49 -7.09 4.71 -3.97
N ASP A 50 -6.94 5.53 -5.00
CA ASP A 50 -7.31 5.18 -6.38
C ASP A 50 -6.40 4.05 -6.92
N HIS A 51 -5.10 4.09 -6.63
CA HIS A 51 -4.14 3.02 -6.97
C HIS A 51 -4.52 1.67 -6.38
N LEU A 52 -5.05 1.65 -5.15
CA LEU A 52 -5.57 0.44 -4.51
C LEU A 52 -6.88 -0.05 -5.13
N GLY A 53 -7.47 0.69 -6.08
CA GLY A 53 -8.81 0.43 -6.62
C GLY A 53 -9.91 0.67 -5.57
N GLY A 54 -9.66 1.61 -4.66
CA GLY A 54 -10.47 1.83 -3.46
C GLY A 54 -10.32 0.73 -2.40
N ILE A 55 -10.70 1.07 -1.18
CA ILE A 55 -10.65 0.17 -0.02
C ILE A 55 -11.66 0.65 1.03
N LYS A 56 -12.29 -0.28 1.75
CA LYS A 56 -13.25 0.04 2.81
C LYS A 56 -12.58 0.04 4.18
N ILE A 57 -13.18 0.74 5.15
CA ILE A 57 -12.71 0.73 6.54
C ILE A 57 -12.64 -0.72 7.05
N GLY A 58 -11.48 -1.09 7.61
CA GLY A 58 -11.18 -2.43 8.12
C GLY A 58 -10.86 -3.48 7.05
N GLU A 59 -10.97 -3.14 5.76
CA GLU A 59 -10.57 -4.03 4.67
C GLU A 59 -9.04 -4.06 4.54
N VAL A 60 -8.50 -5.23 4.23
CA VAL A 60 -7.08 -5.43 3.90
C VAL A 60 -6.98 -5.85 2.43
N LYS A 61 -6.16 -5.15 1.65
CA LYS A 61 -5.94 -5.44 0.22
C LYS A 61 -4.45 -5.57 -0.10
N PRO A 62 -4.07 -6.40 -1.10
CA PRO A 62 -2.70 -6.37 -1.63
C PRO A 62 -2.42 -5.00 -2.27
N VAL A 63 -1.19 -4.52 -2.13
CA VAL A 63 -0.70 -3.29 -2.79
C VAL A 63 -0.08 -3.65 -4.12
N PRO A 64 -0.65 -3.24 -5.27
CA PRO A 64 0.01 -3.40 -6.56
C PRO A 64 1.32 -2.59 -6.60
N PRO A 65 2.35 -3.05 -7.35
CA PRO A 65 3.51 -2.22 -7.64
C PRO A 65 3.09 -0.86 -8.22
N PHE A 66 3.83 0.20 -7.88
CA PHE A 66 3.69 1.49 -8.56
C PHE A 66 4.47 1.44 -9.86
N ASP A 67 3.85 1.91 -10.95
CA ASP A 67 4.53 2.15 -12.24
C ASP A 67 5.47 3.37 -12.15
#